data_AF-A0A969NNB4-F1
#
_entry.id   AF-A0A969NNB4-F1
#
_cell.length_a   1.000
_cell.length_b   1.000
_cell.length_c   1.000
_cell.angle_alpha   90.00
_cell.angle_beta   90.00
_cell.angle_gamma   90.00
#
_symmetry.space_group_name_H-M   'P 1'
#
loop_
_entity.id
_entity.type
_entity.pdbx_description
1 polymer ?
#
loop_
_entity_poly.entity_id
_entity_poly.type
_entity_poly.pdbx_seq_one_letter_code
_entity_poly.pdbx_strand_id
1 'polypeptide(L)'
;MQEQTLLKTIEIDCSNLSTRQINQKLKALASEGLQSVRLINPDGRHNLAVGIENAIAIEIAGAVGYYCGGLGDGVSINILGDCGWSVGET
;
A
#
# COMPACT_ATOMS: atom_id res chain seq x y z
N MET A 1 13.43 10.11 18.71
CA MET A 1 12.34 9.21 19.13
C MET A 1 11.60 8.80 17.86
N GLN A 2 11.10 7.57 17.80
CA GLN A 2 10.76 6.73 16.62
C GLN A 2 11.88 5.76 16.26
N GLU A 3 11.88 4.62 16.97
CA GLU A 3 12.59 3.39 16.60
C GLU A 3 12.00 2.88 15.28
N GLN A 4 12.81 2.92 14.22
CA GLN A 4 12.48 2.25 12.96
C GLN A 4 12.75 0.76 13.17
N THR A 5 11.73 -0.01 13.53
CA THR A 5 11.79 -1.47 13.57
C THR A 5 12.23 -1.96 12.20
N LEU A 6 13.46 -2.49 12.12
CA LEU A 6 14.07 -3.08 10.92
C LEU A 6 13.36 -4.40 10.57
N LEU A 7 12.09 -4.31 10.19
CA LEU A 7 11.46 -5.35 9.39
C LEU A 7 12.08 -5.27 8.00
N LYS A 8 12.31 -6.41 7.37
CA LYS A 8 12.82 -6.52 6.01
C LYS A 8 11.74 -6.03 5.04
N THR A 9 11.58 -4.71 4.94
CA THR A 9 10.54 -4.07 4.16
C THR A 9 11.00 -4.00 2.70
N ILE A 10 10.19 -4.54 1.80
CA ILE A 10 10.43 -4.40 0.36
C ILE A 10 9.92 -3.03 -0.09
N GLU A 11 10.78 -2.24 -0.72
CA GLU A 11 10.38 -0.97 -1.35
C GLU A 11 9.95 -1.20 -2.81
N ILE A 12 8.82 -0.59 -3.19
CA ILE A 12 8.31 -0.56 -4.56
C ILE A 12 8.24 0.89 -5.02
N ASP A 13 9.03 1.24 -6.04
CA ASP A 13 8.88 2.51 -6.74
C ASP A 13 7.67 2.49 -7.67
N CYS A 14 6.72 3.37 -7.40
CA CYS A 14 5.47 3.46 -8.15
C CYS A 14 5.59 4.35 -9.40
N SER A 15 6.66 5.13 -9.56
CA SER A 15 6.83 6.14 -10.63
C SER A 15 6.52 5.60 -12.04
N ASN A 16 7.02 4.40 -12.34
CA ASN A 16 6.89 3.77 -13.66
C ASN A 16 5.89 2.60 -13.68
N LEU A 17 5.01 2.53 -12.68
CA LEU A 17 4.01 1.48 -12.56
C LEU A 17 2.59 2.07 -12.67
N SER A 18 1.73 1.38 -13.39
CA SER A 18 0.29 1.62 -13.32
C SER A 18 -0.26 1.16 -11.96
N THR A 19 -1.36 1.77 -11.51
CA THR A 19 -2.09 1.34 -10.29
C THR A 19 -2.38 -0.16 -10.29
N ARG A 20 -2.75 -0.73 -11.45
CA ARG A 20 -2.99 -2.16 -11.59
C ARG A 20 -1.74 -2.99 -11.32
N GLN A 21 -0.60 -2.60 -11.86
CA GLN A 21 0.67 -3.30 -11.62
C GLN A 21 1.09 -3.22 -10.15
N ILE A 22 0.88 -2.07 -9.51
CA ILE A 22 1.16 -1.88 -8.08
C ILE A 22 0.29 -2.85 -7.25
N ASN A 23 -1.03 -2.85 -7.48
CA ASN A 23 -1.94 -3.74 -6.76
C ASN A 23 -1.63 -5.23 -7.02
N GLN A 24 -1.28 -5.61 -8.26
CA GLN A 24 -0.88 -6.99 -8.56
C GLN A 24 0.39 -7.39 -7.80
N LYS A 25 1.40 -6.51 -7.73
CA LYS A 25 2.61 -6.75 -6.94
C LYS A 25 2.30 -6.90 -5.46
N LEU A 26 1.48 -6.00 -4.91
CA LEU A 26 1.08 -6.06 -3.50
C LEU A 26 0.37 -7.38 -3.17
N LYS A 27 -0.59 -7.80 -4.02
CA LYS A 27 -1.28 -9.09 -3.86
C LYS A 27 -0.30 -10.26 -3.91
N ALA A 28 0.63 -10.27 -4.87
CA ALA A 28 1.62 -11.33 -4.98
C ALA A 28 2.50 -11.41 -3.72
N LEU A 29 3.03 -10.28 -3.25
CA LEU A 29 3.84 -10.22 -2.03
C LEU A 29 3.06 -10.67 -0.79
N ALA A 30 1.80 -10.27 -0.68
CA ALA A 30 0.93 -10.69 0.42
C ALA A 30 0.66 -12.20 0.37
N SER A 31 0.43 -12.77 -0.82
CA SER A 31 0.28 -14.22 -1.00
C SER A 31 1.58 -15.00 -0.76
N GLU A 32 2.75 -14.39 -0.97
CA GLU A 32 4.06 -14.94 -0.61
C GLU A 32 4.36 -14.87 0.90
N GLY A 33 3.46 -14.28 1.71
CA GLY A 33 3.59 -14.17 3.16
C GLY A 33 4.49 -13.03 3.62
N LEU A 34 4.75 -12.04 2.76
CA LEU A 34 5.51 -10.87 3.13
C LEU A 34 4.74 -10.03 4.17
N GLN A 35 5.41 -9.71 5.28
CA GLN A 35 4.76 -9.00 6.38
C GLN A 35 4.68 -7.48 6.16
N SER A 36 5.63 -6.89 5.43
CA SER A 36 5.73 -5.43 5.29
C SER A 36 6.27 -5.02 3.91
N VAL A 37 5.61 -4.04 3.30
CA VAL A 37 6.00 -3.42 2.03
C VAL A 37 5.88 -1.90 2.13
N ARG A 38 6.72 -1.17 1.40
CA ARG A 38 6.69 0.27 1.33
C ARG A 38 6.55 0.74 -0.12
N LEU A 39 5.59 1.60 -0.38
CA LEU A 39 5.37 2.24 -1.67
C LEU A 39 5.99 3.64 -1.64
N ILE A 40 6.86 3.93 -2.60
CA ILE A 40 7.44 5.27 -2.80
C ILE A 40 6.92 5.88 -4.11
N ASN A 41 6.84 7.20 -4.17
CA ASN A 41 6.31 7.96 -5.31
C ASN A 41 4.88 7.55 -5.74
N PRO A 42 3.91 7.47 -4.80
CA PRO A 42 2.54 7.02 -5.09
C PRO A 42 1.74 7.97 -5.99
N ASP A 43 2.20 9.23 -6.14
CA ASP A 43 1.70 10.22 -7.12
C ASP A 43 0.17 10.48 -7.05
N GLY A 44 -0.42 10.46 -5.85
CA GLY A 44 -1.84 10.75 -5.66
C GLY A 44 -2.79 9.78 -6.36
N ARG A 45 -2.32 8.58 -6.72
CA ARG A 45 -3.10 7.61 -7.51
C ARG A 45 -4.36 7.15 -6.76
N HIS A 46 -5.46 7.05 -7.50
CA HIS A 46 -6.71 6.43 -7.04
C HIS A 46 -6.60 4.91 -7.01
N ASN A 47 -7.43 4.25 -6.20
CA ASN A 47 -7.55 2.79 -6.10
C ASN A 47 -6.22 2.08 -5.80
N LEU A 48 -5.38 2.68 -4.95
CA LEU A 48 -4.12 2.09 -4.53
C LEU A 48 -4.36 1.09 -3.38
N ALA A 49 -3.59 0.00 -3.33
CA ALA A 49 -3.65 -1.02 -2.29
C ALA A 49 -5.05 -1.65 -2.10
N VAL A 50 -5.82 -1.80 -3.18
CA VAL A 50 -7.20 -2.35 -3.12
C VAL A 50 -7.26 -3.86 -3.37
N GLY A 51 -8.25 -4.52 -2.76
CA GLY A 51 -8.56 -5.92 -3.03
C GLY A 51 -7.50 -6.91 -2.56
N ILE A 52 -6.78 -6.60 -1.49
CA ILE A 52 -5.75 -7.47 -0.92
C ILE A 52 -6.39 -8.25 0.23
N GLU A 53 -6.38 -9.58 0.15
CA GLU A 53 -7.10 -10.46 1.08
C GLU A 53 -6.16 -11.20 2.05
N ASN A 54 -4.85 -10.93 1.97
CA ASN A 54 -3.84 -11.55 2.81
C ASN A 54 -3.26 -10.50 3.77
N ALA A 55 -2.89 -10.96 4.97
CA ALA A 55 -2.31 -10.10 5.99
C ALA A 55 -0.96 -9.51 5.53
N ILE A 56 -0.92 -8.19 5.37
CA ILE A 56 0.28 -7.44 5.00
C ILE A 56 0.20 -6.01 5.54
N ALA A 57 1.33 -5.48 6.01
CA ALA A 57 1.48 -4.07 6.35
C ALA A 57 2.03 -3.28 5.15
N ILE A 58 1.35 -2.20 4.77
CA ILE A 58 1.70 -1.36 3.63
C ILE A 58 1.95 0.05 4.14
N GLU A 59 3.18 0.55 3.99
CA GLU A 59 3.47 1.96 4.20
C GLU A 59 3.49 2.69 2.85
N ILE A 60 2.80 3.81 2.74
CA ILE A 60 2.72 4.61 1.51
C ILE A 60 3.40 5.95 1.77
N ALA A 61 4.59 6.14 1.20
CA ALA A 61 5.37 7.36 1.33
C ALA A 61 4.92 8.40 0.30
N GLY A 62 3.80 9.06 0.58
CA GLY A 62 3.26 10.17 -0.21
C GLY A 62 1.73 10.20 -0.25
N ALA A 63 1.19 11.16 -0.99
CA ALA A 63 -0.26 11.35 -1.11
C ALA A 63 -0.92 10.22 -1.93
N VAL A 64 -2.17 9.89 -1.58
CA VAL A 64 -3.01 8.92 -2.28
C VAL A 64 -4.35 9.52 -2.67
N GLY A 65 -4.92 9.01 -3.76
CA GLY A 65 -6.23 9.41 -4.24
C GLY A 65 -7.37 8.65 -3.55
N TYR A 66 -8.55 8.73 -4.16
CA TYR A 66 -9.77 8.08 -3.70
C TYR A 66 -9.68 6.56 -3.66
N TYR A 67 -10.44 5.95 -2.75
CA TYR A 67 -10.58 4.49 -2.59
C TYR A 67 -9.25 3.77 -2.27
N CYS A 68 -8.29 4.46 -1.66
CA CYS A 68 -7.06 3.81 -1.19
C CYS A 68 -7.40 2.77 -0.12
N GLY A 69 -6.87 1.55 -0.26
CA GLY A 69 -7.06 0.50 0.74
C GLY A 69 -8.43 -0.15 0.75
N GLY A 70 -9.28 0.09 -0.26
CA GLY A 70 -10.61 -0.50 -0.31
C GLY A 70 -10.62 -1.99 -0.63
N LEU A 71 -11.71 -2.69 -0.24
CA LEU A 71 -11.90 -4.13 -0.45
C LEU A 71 -10.77 -5.01 0.13
N GLY A 72 -10.09 -4.54 1.17
CA GLY A 72 -8.99 -5.28 1.82
C GLY A 72 -9.48 -6.14 2.99
N ASP A 73 -8.88 -7.31 3.18
CA ASP A 73 -9.06 -8.17 4.37
C ASP A 73 -7.71 -8.48 5.00
N GLY A 74 -7.56 -8.20 6.30
CA GLY A 74 -6.31 -8.38 7.05
C GLY A 74 -5.18 -7.38 6.72
N VAL A 75 -5.43 -6.37 5.89
CA VAL A 75 -4.43 -5.39 5.46
C VAL A 75 -4.31 -4.23 6.44
N SER A 76 -3.08 -3.85 6.79
CA SER A 76 -2.81 -2.62 7.54
C SER A 76 -2.11 -1.61 6.63
N ILE A 77 -2.68 -0.40 6.49
CA ILE A 77 -2.14 0.62 5.59
C ILE A 77 -1.84 1.89 6.37
N ASN A 78 -0.60 2.37 6.28
CA ASN A 78 -0.15 3.64 6.85
C ASN A 78 0.22 4.61 5.71
N ILE A 79 -0.45 5.75 5.62
CA ILE A 79 -0.21 6.75 4.57
C ILE A 79 0.57 7.92 5.19
N LEU A 80 1.78 8.16 4.69
CA LEU A 80 2.64 9.27 5.07
C LEU A 80 2.41 10.46 4.13
N GLY A 81 1.16 10.92 4.03
CA GLY A 81 0.73 11.99 3.15
C GLY A 81 -0.77 12.22 3.22
N ASP A 82 -1.28 13.06 2.32
CA ASP A 82 -2.71 13.34 2.24
C ASP A 82 -3.47 12.16 1.63
N CYS A 83 -4.72 11.98 2.04
CA CYS A 83 -5.59 10.94 1.53
C CYS A 83 -6.89 11.52 0.98
N GLY A 84 -7.35 10.94 -0.14
CA GLY A 84 -8.62 11.31 -0.76
C GLY A 84 -9.83 10.69 -0.05
N TRP A 85 -11.01 10.84 -0.65
CA TRP A 85 -12.27 10.26 -0.14
C TRP A 85 -12.31 8.73 -0.23
N SER A 86 -13.20 8.12 0.58
CA SER A 86 -13.46 6.67 0.61
C SER A 86 -12.22 5.80 0.91
N VAL A 87 -11.27 6.30 1.69
CA VAL A 87 -10.12 5.51 2.15
C VAL A 87 -10.62 4.38 3.07
N GLY A 88 -10.16 3.16 2.79
CA GLY A 88 -10.56 1.97 3.55
C GLY A 88 -12.01 1.55 3.36
N GLU A 89 -12.67 1.96 2.26
CA GLU A 89 -14.03 1.52 1.95
C GLU A 89 -14.07 0.00 1.70
N THR A 90 -14.92 -0.70 2.44
CA THR A 90 -15.05 -2.17 2.41
C THR A 90 -16.36 -2.61 1.79
#